data_AF-A0A6B1D280-F1
#
_entry.id   AF-A0A6B1D280-F1
#
_cell.length_a   1.000
_cell.length_b   1.000
_cell.length_c   1.000
_cell.angle_alpha   90.00
_cell.angle_beta   90.00
_cell.angle_gamma   90.00
#
_symmetry.space_group_name_H-M   'P 1'
#
loop_
_entity.id
_entity.type
_entity.pdbx_description
1 polymer ?
#
loop_
_entity_poly.entity_id
_entity_poly.type
_entity_poly.pdbx_seq_one_letter_code
_entity_poly.pdbx_strand_id
1 'polypeptide(L)'
;MVRRADRAPRFAPKNRECGWRSLSRRWHVPLLGLLALLLAGCAMAMSPAESAEQAAAPRSSKRASEGRMALQSASSASSPGRPSPHSGRGDRRGLLPEAQLPPVVPTSLETTSTFGLDADDASWRRSLALARQGYSLEPDDVRVEEWLNALRWDYPLPEGEGSFNLDLTITIDPIDPDSLLALLGLSAAAPAEMPSRRHMSVVLDASGSMEEDNKLDTARTLVEALIRRLSAEDRISLVQFSSVVLGEYTVRHSAPDDPALEASLREFRPNGSTNAEAGLRKGYELALEGRRQDPDALHYVFFISDGVANVGDTRAESIIESLGGQRAEANPIRLVAVGVGIANYNDDLLEQVSNDGDGWYRYVYSPEEAQGLLAAESFDQLFSPAADEARAQVSWDADTVEEWRLVGYLNRAAANESFEDDEEDFAELHVGQENTVVYRLKARPGAEGPLGALSLRWHHPGSGEAQTQEWTLSAETPMSWEEVAPLRRLALLVALAGENSAERLDDAQERRKAIEEEFALLGRLTETRQGQEFGEILAASLPEPPAWFERGRSTREE
;
A
#
# COMPACT_ATOMS: atom_id res chain seq x y z
N MET A 1 -32.38 13.82 63.26
CA MET A 1 -33.62 13.16 63.73
C MET A 1 -34.07 12.19 62.64
N VAL A 2 -34.06 10.88 62.95
CA VAL A 2 -35.04 9.82 62.57
C VAL A 2 -35.54 9.76 61.10
N ARG A 3 -35.59 8.65 60.34
CA ARG A 3 -35.08 7.26 60.28
C ARG A 3 -35.87 6.60 59.12
N ARG A 4 -35.21 5.74 58.32
CA ARG A 4 -35.71 4.48 57.67
C ARG A 4 -36.84 4.58 56.62
N ALA A 5 -36.94 3.75 55.58
CA ALA A 5 -36.20 2.57 55.12
C ALA A 5 -36.66 2.13 53.70
N ASP A 6 -35.82 1.31 53.05
CA ASP A 6 -36.14 0.17 52.15
C ASP A 6 -36.76 0.47 50.76
N ARG A 7 -36.38 -0.12 49.62
CA ARG A 7 -35.70 -1.39 49.28
C ARG A 7 -35.25 -1.37 47.81
N ALA A 8 -34.13 -2.05 47.52
CA ALA A 8 -33.72 -2.49 46.17
C ALA A 8 -34.31 -3.87 45.83
N PRO A 9 -34.31 -4.31 44.55
CA PRO A 9 -34.29 -5.72 44.22
C PRO A 9 -32.93 -6.15 43.65
N ARG A 10 -32.35 -7.17 44.28
CA ARG A 10 -31.30 -8.04 43.74
C ARG A 10 -31.98 -9.16 42.95
N PHE A 11 -31.47 -9.49 41.76
CA PHE A 11 -31.70 -10.79 41.13
C PHE A 11 -30.39 -11.34 40.58
N ALA A 12 -30.02 -12.52 41.06
CA ALA A 12 -29.03 -13.44 40.54
C ALA A 12 -29.58 -14.87 40.80
N PRO A 13 -28.95 -15.94 40.29
CA PRO A 13 -29.24 -16.55 39.00
C PRO A 13 -29.99 -17.89 39.16
N LYS A 14 -30.65 -18.37 38.09
CA LYS A 14 -31.24 -19.71 38.05
C LYS A 14 -30.41 -20.63 37.16
N ASN A 15 -29.71 -21.55 37.80
CA ASN A 15 -29.26 -22.81 37.21
C ASN A 15 -30.46 -23.58 36.65
N ARG A 16 -30.36 -24.01 35.40
CA ARG A 16 -31.07 -25.18 34.88
C ARG A 16 -30.11 -26.02 34.07
N GLU A 17 -29.68 -27.10 34.71
CA GLU A 17 -29.17 -28.30 34.05
C GLU A 17 -30.27 -28.89 33.17
N CYS A 18 -29.98 -29.13 31.89
CA CYS A 18 -30.73 -30.04 31.04
C CYS A 18 -29.73 -30.81 30.20
N GLY A 19 -29.59 -32.10 30.51
CA GLY A 19 -28.65 -33.01 29.88
C GLY A 19 -29.03 -33.33 28.43
N TRP A 20 -28.02 -33.36 27.58
CA TRP A 20 -28.09 -33.98 26.26
C TRP A 20 -27.31 -35.29 26.29
N ARG A 21 -28.05 -36.39 26.13
CA ARG A 21 -27.51 -37.72 25.82
C ARG A 21 -27.67 -37.96 24.32
N SER A 22 -26.66 -38.65 23.76
CA SER A 22 -26.66 -39.39 22.48
C SER A 22 -26.63 -38.52 21.22
N LEU A 23 -25.89 -38.80 20.15
CA LEU A 23 -25.47 -40.09 19.58
C LEU A 23 -24.06 -39.99 18.98
N SER A 24 -23.23 -40.98 19.27
CA SER A 24 -22.05 -41.33 18.48
C SER A 24 -22.45 -41.84 17.09
N ARG A 25 -21.95 -41.24 16.02
CA ARG A 25 -21.95 -41.85 14.67
C ARG A 25 -20.51 -42.08 14.22
N ARG A 26 -20.07 -43.32 14.41
CA ARG A 26 -18.96 -43.94 13.69
C ARG A 26 -19.41 -44.20 12.25
N TRP A 27 -18.67 -43.71 11.27
CA TRP A 27 -18.72 -44.25 9.91
C TRP A 27 -17.45 -45.04 9.66
N HIS A 28 -17.60 -46.36 9.61
CA HIS A 28 -16.63 -47.28 9.04
C HIS A 28 -16.92 -47.37 7.53
N VAL A 29 -15.91 -47.13 6.69
CA VAL A 29 -15.90 -47.56 5.28
C VAL A 29 -14.86 -48.68 5.15
N PRO A 30 -15.21 -49.86 4.62
CA PRO A 30 -14.27 -50.97 4.48
C PRO A 30 -13.56 -51.01 3.11
N LEU A 31 -12.31 -51.46 3.18
CA LEU A 31 -11.42 -52.12 2.20
C LEU A 31 -11.94 -52.54 0.81
N LEU A 32 -11.08 -52.33 -0.21
CA LEU A 32 -10.56 -53.31 -1.21
C LEU A 32 -9.81 -52.49 -2.29
N GLY A 33 -8.57 -52.73 -2.72
CA GLY A 33 -7.71 -53.91 -2.71
C GLY A 33 -7.47 -54.41 -4.15
N LEU A 34 -6.39 -53.98 -4.80
CA LEU A 34 -5.76 -54.52 -6.05
C LEU A 34 -4.44 -53.76 -6.25
N LEU A 35 -3.25 -54.21 -5.82
CA LEU A 35 -2.39 -55.36 -6.16
C LEU A 35 -1.72 -55.33 -7.56
N ALA A 36 -0.38 -55.21 -7.52
CA ALA A 36 0.64 -55.91 -8.36
C ALA A 36 0.73 -55.58 -9.89
N LEU A 37 1.87 -55.55 -10.59
CA LEU A 37 3.33 -55.68 -10.34
C LEU A 37 4.07 -55.66 -11.73
N LEU A 38 5.40 -55.46 -11.71
CA LEU A 38 6.47 -55.87 -12.68
C LEU A 38 7.08 -54.76 -13.56
N LEU A 39 8.34 -54.33 -13.26
CA LEU A 39 9.67 -54.79 -13.80
C LEU A 39 10.00 -54.08 -15.14
N ALA A 40 11.22 -53.65 -15.51
CA ALA A 40 12.63 -53.80 -15.12
C ALA A 40 13.36 -52.54 -15.69
N GLY A 41 14.56 -52.07 -15.33
CA GLY A 41 15.85 -52.72 -15.08
C GLY A 41 16.95 -51.97 -15.88
N CYS A 42 18.19 -52.00 -15.38
CA CYS A 42 19.47 -51.44 -15.90
C CYS A 42 19.72 -49.95 -15.57
N ALA A 43 20.58 -49.55 -14.60
CA ALA A 43 21.95 -49.90 -14.20
C ALA A 43 23.08 -49.22 -15.01
N MET A 44 23.73 -48.26 -14.32
CA MET A 44 25.16 -47.88 -14.29
C MET A 44 25.96 -47.61 -15.58
N ALA A 45 26.60 -46.43 -15.62
CA ALA A 45 28.06 -46.32 -15.83
C ALA A 45 28.59 -44.95 -15.37
N MET A 46 29.58 -44.99 -14.47
CA MET A 46 30.47 -43.87 -14.08
C MET A 46 31.60 -43.73 -15.12
N SER A 47 32.13 -42.52 -15.32
CA SER A 47 33.57 -42.19 -15.20
C SER A 47 33.90 -40.76 -15.74
N PRO A 48 34.91 -40.06 -15.20
CA PRO A 48 35.22 -38.64 -15.47
C PRO A 48 36.47 -38.42 -16.34
N ALA A 49 36.72 -37.15 -16.72
CA ALA A 49 38.03 -36.53 -17.06
C ALA A 49 37.80 -34.99 -17.18
N GLU A 50 38.44 -34.06 -16.46
CA GLU A 50 39.87 -33.62 -16.48
C GLU A 50 40.38 -33.37 -17.92
N SER A 51 40.98 -32.26 -18.36
CA SER A 51 41.62 -31.08 -17.76
C SER A 51 41.88 -30.01 -18.86
N ALA A 52 42.34 -28.81 -18.43
CA ALA A 52 43.34 -27.93 -19.09
C ALA A 52 42.93 -26.46 -19.30
N GLU A 53 43.14 -25.66 -18.25
CA GLU A 53 44.10 -24.54 -18.17
C GLU A 53 44.62 -23.90 -19.49
N GLN A 54 44.42 -22.58 -19.64
CA GLN A 54 45.53 -21.65 -19.93
C GLN A 54 45.16 -20.17 -19.69
N ALA A 55 45.95 -19.55 -18.82
CA ALA A 55 45.99 -18.12 -18.54
C ALA A 55 46.89 -17.37 -19.54
N ALA A 56 46.55 -16.11 -19.86
CA ALA A 56 47.53 -15.03 -20.07
C ALA A 56 46.82 -13.65 -20.15
N ALA A 57 47.20 -12.75 -19.24
CA ALA A 57 46.91 -11.32 -19.26
C ALA A 57 48.00 -10.54 -20.05
N PRO A 58 48.12 -9.20 -19.94
CA PRO A 58 47.44 -8.21 -20.77
C PRO A 58 48.43 -7.37 -21.60
N ARG A 59 47.96 -6.60 -22.59
CA ARG A 59 48.78 -5.52 -23.18
C ARG A 59 47.99 -4.24 -23.36
N SER A 60 48.44 -3.25 -22.61
CA SER A 60 48.19 -1.83 -22.81
C SER A 60 48.90 -1.33 -24.07
N SER A 61 48.27 -0.39 -24.78
CA SER A 61 49.01 0.68 -25.46
C SER A 61 48.09 1.86 -25.72
N LYS A 62 48.34 2.94 -24.97
CA LYS A 62 47.96 4.31 -25.35
C LYS A 62 48.67 4.65 -26.66
N ARG A 63 47.95 5.25 -27.61
CA ARG A 63 48.57 6.14 -28.59
C ARG A 63 47.63 7.31 -28.88
N ALA A 64 48.10 8.48 -28.48
CA ALA A 64 47.58 9.77 -28.91
C ALA A 64 48.00 10.03 -30.37
N SER A 65 47.11 10.65 -31.13
CA SER A 65 47.47 11.43 -32.32
C SER A 65 46.52 12.62 -32.43
N GLU A 66 47.11 13.80 -32.36
CA GLU A 66 46.52 15.12 -32.62
C GLU A 66 46.02 15.24 -34.06
N GLY A 67 44.98 16.05 -34.29
CA GLY A 67 44.55 16.34 -35.66
C GLY A 67 43.29 17.20 -35.82
N ARG A 68 43.41 18.50 -35.49
CA ARG A 68 42.76 19.67 -36.11
C ARG A 68 41.23 19.70 -36.36
N MET A 69 40.64 20.72 -35.73
CA MET A 69 39.38 21.41 -36.02
C MET A 69 38.88 21.32 -37.48
N ALA A 70 37.64 20.86 -37.61
CA ALA A 70 36.68 21.41 -38.55
C ALA A 70 35.43 21.80 -37.74
N LEU A 71 35.17 23.10 -37.62
CA LEU A 71 33.86 23.60 -37.18
C LEU A 71 32.83 23.15 -38.22
N GLN A 72 31.89 22.30 -37.81
CA GLN A 72 30.61 22.15 -38.48
C GLN A 72 29.49 22.32 -37.46
N SER A 73 28.79 23.43 -37.65
CA SER A 73 27.34 23.65 -37.47
C SER A 73 26.69 23.08 -36.21
N ALA A 74 26.18 24.01 -35.40
CA ALA A 74 25.23 23.80 -34.33
C ALA A 74 24.16 22.76 -34.70
N SER A 75 24.29 21.58 -34.11
CA SER A 75 23.16 20.70 -33.84
C SER A 75 22.39 21.34 -32.70
N SER A 76 21.07 21.46 -32.86
CA SER A 76 20.12 21.73 -31.79
C SER A 76 20.48 20.89 -30.57
N ALA A 77 20.90 21.55 -29.49
CA ALA A 77 21.04 20.90 -28.21
C ALA A 77 19.63 20.62 -27.70
N SER A 78 19.16 19.38 -27.86
CA SER A 78 18.16 18.85 -26.93
C SER A 78 18.81 18.91 -25.54
N SER A 79 18.28 19.73 -24.64
CA SER A 79 18.67 19.69 -23.23
C SER A 79 18.66 18.23 -22.77
N PRO A 80 19.74 17.68 -22.22
CA PRO A 80 19.74 16.30 -21.74
C PRO A 80 18.66 16.20 -20.65
N GLY A 81 17.67 15.33 -20.88
CA GLY A 81 16.60 15.08 -19.91
C GLY A 81 17.16 14.59 -18.58
N ARG A 82 16.32 14.65 -17.53
CA ARG A 82 16.67 14.10 -16.21
C ARG A 82 17.07 12.62 -16.34
N PRO A 83 18.05 12.15 -15.55
CA PRO A 83 18.39 10.74 -15.55
C PRO A 83 17.20 9.90 -15.04
N SER A 84 16.98 8.75 -15.66
CA SER A 84 16.06 7.73 -15.15
C SER A 84 16.80 6.89 -14.08
N PRO A 85 16.16 6.58 -12.95
CA PRO A 85 16.78 5.76 -11.90
C PRO A 85 17.10 4.34 -12.40
N HIS A 86 16.40 3.86 -13.43
CA HIS A 86 16.47 2.49 -13.95
C HIS A 86 17.51 2.26 -15.06
N SER A 87 18.59 3.05 -15.13
CA SER A 87 19.56 2.99 -16.24
C SER A 87 20.39 1.67 -16.34
N GLY A 88 20.13 0.68 -15.50
CA GLY A 88 20.66 -0.69 -15.61
C GLY A 88 19.61 -1.66 -16.15
N ARG A 89 19.88 -2.32 -17.30
CA ARG A 89 19.07 -3.42 -17.84
C ARG A 89 19.09 -4.65 -16.90
N GLY A 90 18.31 -4.59 -15.84
CA GLY A 90 17.87 -5.75 -15.05
C GLY A 90 16.61 -6.34 -15.69
N ASP A 91 16.51 -7.66 -15.64
CA ASP A 91 15.41 -8.43 -16.21
C ASP A 91 14.08 -8.04 -15.54
N ARG A 92 13.13 -7.51 -16.33
CA ARG A 92 11.78 -7.09 -15.93
C ARG A 92 10.86 -8.31 -15.68
N ARG A 93 11.34 -9.32 -14.95
CA ARG A 93 10.57 -10.52 -14.60
C ARG A 93 9.87 -10.31 -13.26
N GLY A 94 8.63 -9.84 -13.34
CA GLY A 94 7.77 -9.57 -12.19
C GLY A 94 6.62 -8.60 -12.50
N LEU A 95 6.80 -7.79 -13.56
CA LEU A 95 5.89 -6.70 -13.93
C LEU A 95 4.41 -7.09 -13.83
N LEU A 96 3.68 -6.31 -13.02
CA LEU A 96 2.30 -5.93 -13.30
C LEU A 96 2.12 -5.75 -14.82
N PRO A 97 0.93 -6.07 -15.39
CA PRO A 97 0.68 -5.83 -16.80
C PRO A 97 1.14 -4.42 -17.20
N GLU A 98 1.74 -4.27 -18.40
CA GLU A 98 2.17 -2.96 -18.93
C GLU A 98 1.20 -1.88 -18.51
N ALA A 99 1.70 -0.74 -17.98
CA ALA A 99 0.89 0.37 -17.49
C ALA A 99 -0.27 0.63 -18.45
N GLN A 100 -1.42 0.11 -18.09
CA GLN A 100 -2.67 0.19 -18.82
C GLN A 100 -3.52 1.17 -18.02
N LEU A 101 -4.28 2.01 -18.69
CA LEU A 101 -5.36 2.72 -18.02
C LEU A 101 -6.55 1.77 -17.90
N PRO A 102 -7.40 1.92 -16.87
CA PRO A 102 -8.71 1.29 -16.87
C PRO A 102 -9.45 1.57 -18.18
N PRO A 103 -10.12 0.55 -18.77
CA PRO A 103 -10.85 0.74 -20.00
C PRO A 103 -12.02 1.71 -19.79
N VAL A 104 -12.46 2.38 -20.87
CA VAL A 104 -13.80 2.99 -20.88
C VAL A 104 -14.82 1.87 -21.03
N VAL A 105 -15.82 1.85 -20.16
CA VAL A 105 -16.86 0.82 -20.11
C VAL A 105 -18.22 1.46 -20.44
N PRO A 106 -18.86 1.07 -21.55
CA PRO A 106 -20.24 1.45 -21.83
C PRO A 106 -21.20 0.77 -20.85
N THR A 107 -22.18 1.51 -20.33
CA THR A 107 -23.20 0.95 -19.41
C THR A 107 -24.07 -0.13 -20.05
N SER A 108 -24.09 -0.20 -21.38
CA SER A 108 -24.73 -1.30 -22.12
C SER A 108 -24.00 -2.64 -22.01
N LEU A 109 -22.73 -2.64 -21.58
CA LEU A 109 -21.92 -3.86 -21.41
C LEU A 109 -21.80 -4.24 -19.94
N GLU A 110 -21.44 -3.28 -19.09
CA GLU A 110 -21.27 -3.47 -17.66
C GLU A 110 -21.60 -2.16 -16.95
N THR A 111 -22.36 -2.25 -15.88
CA THR A 111 -22.82 -1.11 -15.06
C THR A 111 -22.05 -1.01 -13.75
N THR A 112 -21.31 -2.05 -13.39
CA THR A 112 -20.82 -2.22 -12.02
C THR A 112 -19.31 -2.40 -12.00
N SER A 113 -18.66 -1.74 -11.06
CA SER A 113 -17.24 -1.92 -10.71
C SER A 113 -17.12 -2.29 -9.24
N THR A 114 -16.31 -3.30 -8.94
CA THR A 114 -15.98 -3.73 -7.56
C THR A 114 -14.49 -3.63 -7.34
N PHE A 115 -14.07 -3.08 -6.20
CA PHE A 115 -12.66 -2.89 -5.88
C PHE A 115 -12.42 -2.79 -4.36
N GLY A 116 -11.23 -3.18 -3.93
CA GLY A 116 -10.76 -2.98 -2.55
C GLY A 116 -10.40 -1.52 -2.28
N LEU A 117 -10.55 -1.08 -1.03
CA LEU A 117 -10.27 0.30 -0.62
C LEU A 117 -8.85 0.54 -0.09
N ASP A 118 -7.86 -0.19 -0.58
CA ASP A 118 -6.49 -0.01 -0.09
C ASP A 118 -5.97 1.43 -0.30
N ALA A 119 -5.26 1.95 0.71
CA ALA A 119 -4.61 3.25 0.70
C ALA A 119 -3.12 3.11 0.98
N ASP A 120 -2.42 2.45 0.07
CA ASP A 120 -0.98 2.54 0.02
C ASP A 120 -0.55 3.94 -0.45
N ASP A 121 0.60 4.40 0.03
CA ASP A 121 1.16 5.73 -0.30
C ASP A 121 2.56 5.65 -0.94
N ALA A 122 2.99 4.44 -1.29
CA ALA A 122 4.36 4.15 -1.68
C ALA A 122 4.74 4.82 -2.99
N SER A 123 3.92 4.69 -4.04
CA SER A 123 4.12 5.31 -5.34
C SER A 123 4.21 6.83 -5.22
N TRP A 124 3.38 7.45 -4.37
CA TRP A 124 3.45 8.90 -4.11
C TRP A 124 4.79 9.28 -3.46
N ARG A 125 5.13 8.64 -2.33
CA ARG A 125 6.35 8.97 -1.57
C ARG A 125 7.59 8.75 -2.40
N ARG A 126 7.63 7.66 -3.16
CA ARG A 126 8.71 7.37 -4.12
C ARG A 126 8.79 8.43 -5.20
N SER A 127 7.67 8.78 -5.82
CA SER A 127 7.62 9.84 -6.84
C SER A 127 8.15 11.17 -6.30
N LEU A 128 7.76 11.54 -5.08
CA LEU A 128 8.26 12.73 -4.41
C LEU A 128 9.77 12.65 -4.12
N ALA A 129 10.26 11.51 -3.64
CA ALA A 129 11.69 11.29 -3.37
C ALA A 129 12.53 11.36 -4.65
N LEU A 130 12.09 10.74 -5.74
CA LEU A 130 12.72 10.81 -7.06
C LEU A 130 12.73 12.25 -7.58
N ALA A 131 11.60 12.94 -7.49
CA ALA A 131 11.45 14.32 -7.93
C ALA A 131 12.41 15.27 -7.20
N ARG A 132 12.55 15.11 -5.88
CA ARG A 132 13.46 15.88 -5.01
C ARG A 132 14.93 15.63 -5.32
N GLN A 133 15.27 14.45 -5.80
CA GLN A 133 16.63 14.09 -6.19
C GLN A 133 16.98 14.42 -7.64
N GLY A 134 16.03 14.94 -8.42
CA GLY A 134 16.28 15.33 -9.80
C GLY A 134 16.11 14.20 -10.81
N TYR A 135 15.57 13.04 -10.41
CA TYR A 135 15.24 11.95 -11.33
C TYR A 135 13.93 12.23 -12.09
N SER A 136 13.77 11.59 -13.25
CA SER A 136 12.48 11.51 -13.96
C SER A 136 11.62 10.39 -13.38
N LEU A 137 10.31 10.52 -13.51
CA LEU A 137 9.34 9.47 -13.19
C LEU A 137 9.08 8.62 -14.44
N GLU A 138 9.11 7.29 -14.30
CA GLU A 138 8.64 6.38 -15.36
C GLU A 138 7.13 6.13 -15.17
N PRO A 139 6.37 5.82 -16.24
CA PRO A 139 4.95 5.50 -16.12
C PRO A 139 4.68 4.32 -15.19
N ASP A 140 5.58 3.33 -15.21
CA ASP A 140 5.51 2.13 -14.38
C ASP A 140 5.69 2.45 -12.87
N ASP A 141 6.19 3.64 -12.50
CA ASP A 141 6.35 4.08 -11.09
C ASP A 141 5.06 4.69 -10.51
N VAL A 142 4.02 4.95 -11.33
CA VAL A 142 2.85 5.75 -10.93
C VAL A 142 1.61 4.88 -10.74
N ARG A 143 1.09 4.89 -9.51
CA ARG A 143 -0.19 4.28 -9.13
C ARG A 143 -1.11 5.39 -8.65
N VAL A 144 -2.14 5.67 -9.44
CA VAL A 144 -2.98 6.88 -9.30
C VAL A 144 -3.75 6.88 -7.98
N GLU A 145 -4.28 5.72 -7.61
CA GLU A 145 -4.96 5.50 -6.33
C GLU A 145 -4.06 5.79 -5.14
N GLU A 146 -2.79 5.39 -5.19
CA GLU A 146 -1.85 5.65 -4.10
C GLU A 146 -1.50 7.14 -4.01
N TRP A 147 -1.44 7.86 -5.14
CA TRP A 147 -1.26 9.31 -5.14
C TRP A 147 -2.44 10.04 -4.49
N LEU A 148 -3.66 9.58 -4.78
CA LEU A 148 -4.87 10.13 -4.18
C LEU A 148 -4.93 9.86 -2.68
N ASN A 149 -4.61 8.65 -2.26
CA ASN A 149 -4.78 8.20 -0.88
C ASN A 149 -3.57 8.54 0.04
N ALA A 150 -2.42 8.92 -0.53
CA ALA A 150 -1.28 9.47 0.22
C ALA A 150 -1.54 10.84 0.84
N LEU A 151 -2.53 11.55 0.33
CA LEU A 151 -2.86 12.93 0.68
C LEU A 151 -4.03 13.00 1.67
N ARG A 152 -4.18 14.16 2.30
CA ARG A 152 -5.32 14.51 3.16
C ARG A 152 -6.21 15.53 2.47
N TRP A 153 -7.50 15.26 2.51
CA TRP A 153 -8.56 15.97 1.81
C TRP A 153 -9.58 16.59 2.76
N ASP A 154 -9.51 16.29 4.06
CA ASP A 154 -10.44 16.78 5.07
C ASP A 154 -11.89 16.38 4.72
N TYR A 155 -12.10 15.09 4.50
CA TYR A 155 -13.46 14.56 4.37
C TYR A 155 -14.16 14.61 5.73
N PRO A 156 -15.44 15.04 5.80
CA PRO A 156 -16.17 15.01 7.06
C PRO A 156 -16.22 13.59 7.61
N LEU A 157 -15.99 13.42 8.92
CA LEU A 157 -16.17 12.14 9.60
C LEU A 157 -17.67 11.81 9.73
N PRO A 158 -18.07 10.53 9.73
CA PRO A 158 -19.44 10.14 9.92
C PRO A 158 -19.91 10.35 11.37
N GLU A 159 -21.23 10.49 11.56
CA GLU A 159 -21.83 10.71 12.88
C GLU A 159 -21.90 9.44 13.76
N GLY A 160 -21.86 8.25 13.16
CA GLY A 160 -21.98 6.95 13.86
C GLY A 160 -20.65 6.23 14.05
N GLU A 161 -20.47 5.58 15.20
CA GLU A 161 -19.32 4.72 15.47
C GLU A 161 -19.24 3.56 14.47
N GLY A 162 -18.02 3.26 13.99
CA GLY A 162 -17.78 2.18 13.03
C GLY A 162 -18.52 2.32 11.69
N SER A 163 -18.96 3.54 11.32
CA SER A 163 -19.64 3.80 10.05
C SER A 163 -18.75 4.61 9.10
N PHE A 164 -19.24 4.79 7.87
CA PHE A 164 -18.55 5.57 6.83
C PHE A 164 -19.35 6.82 6.44
N ASN A 165 -18.63 7.84 5.99
CA ASN A 165 -19.21 8.99 5.30
C ASN A 165 -18.79 9.01 3.83
N LEU A 166 -19.67 9.53 2.96
CA LEU A 166 -19.38 9.81 1.55
C LEU A 166 -19.46 11.32 1.30
N ASP A 167 -18.34 11.91 0.89
CA ASP A 167 -18.23 13.27 0.35
C ASP A 167 -18.22 13.18 -1.19
N LEU A 168 -19.38 13.39 -1.81
CA LEU A 168 -19.53 13.31 -3.26
C LEU A 168 -19.32 14.69 -3.91
N THR A 169 -18.40 14.77 -4.87
CA THR A 169 -18.21 15.93 -5.74
C THR A 169 -18.35 15.50 -7.20
N ILE A 170 -19.23 16.16 -7.96
CA ILE A 170 -19.40 15.92 -9.39
C ILE A 170 -19.19 17.23 -10.15
N THR A 171 -18.25 17.23 -11.09
CA THR A 171 -17.90 18.42 -11.87
C THR A 171 -17.69 18.08 -13.34
N ILE A 172 -17.77 19.08 -14.21
CA ILE A 172 -17.38 18.96 -15.62
C ILE A 172 -15.85 18.80 -15.67
N ASP A 173 -15.36 17.84 -16.47
CA ASP A 173 -13.92 17.67 -16.67
C ASP A 173 -13.34 18.93 -17.36
N PRO A 174 -12.34 19.62 -16.75
CA PRO A 174 -11.79 20.85 -17.30
C PRO A 174 -10.98 20.64 -18.58
N ILE A 175 -10.56 19.40 -18.88
CA ILE A 175 -9.78 19.02 -20.06
C ILE A 175 -10.70 18.46 -21.15
N ASP A 176 -11.73 17.70 -20.77
CA ASP A 176 -12.75 17.13 -21.67
C ASP A 176 -14.18 17.54 -21.27
N PRO A 177 -14.68 18.70 -21.74
CA PRO A 177 -15.97 19.25 -21.29
C PRO A 177 -17.21 18.40 -21.63
N ASP A 178 -17.08 17.38 -22.48
CA ASP A 178 -18.15 16.42 -22.76
C ASP A 178 -18.25 15.31 -21.69
N SER A 179 -17.27 15.24 -20.78
CA SER A 179 -17.17 14.29 -19.68
C SER A 179 -17.39 14.96 -18.31
N LEU A 180 -17.79 14.16 -17.34
CA LEU A 180 -17.89 14.51 -15.93
C LEU A 180 -16.81 13.78 -15.13
N LEU A 181 -16.33 14.41 -14.06
CA LEU A 181 -15.53 13.79 -13.02
C LEU A 181 -16.39 13.64 -11.76
N ALA A 182 -16.49 12.41 -11.26
CA ALA A 182 -17.12 12.10 -9.98
C ALA A 182 -16.03 11.70 -8.98
N LEU A 183 -15.81 12.52 -7.97
CA LEU A 183 -14.94 12.24 -6.83
C LEU A 183 -15.77 11.76 -5.65
N LEU A 184 -15.45 10.58 -5.16
CA LEU A 184 -16.07 9.93 -4.01
C LEU A 184 -15.02 9.91 -2.90
N GLY A 185 -15.17 10.80 -1.92
CA GLY A 185 -14.32 10.83 -0.73
C GLY A 185 -14.94 10.01 0.40
N LEU A 186 -14.23 9.00 0.88
CA LEU A 186 -14.66 8.10 1.94
C LEU A 186 -13.83 8.32 3.20
N SER A 187 -14.50 8.41 4.34
CA SER A 187 -13.88 8.48 5.65
C SER A 187 -14.59 7.54 6.62
N ALA A 188 -13.80 6.87 7.47
CA ALA A 188 -14.30 5.94 8.48
C ALA A 188 -14.22 6.56 9.88
N ALA A 189 -15.24 6.34 10.71
CA ALA A 189 -15.13 6.57 12.15
C ALA A 189 -14.43 5.39 12.83
N ALA A 190 -13.76 5.66 13.94
CA ALA A 190 -13.24 4.60 14.80
C ALA A 190 -14.38 3.72 15.34
N PRO A 191 -14.17 2.40 15.46
CA PRO A 191 -15.09 1.53 16.17
C PRO A 191 -15.10 1.82 17.68
N ALA A 192 -16.24 1.59 18.33
CA ALA A 192 -16.45 1.93 19.74
C ALA A 192 -15.63 1.09 20.72
N GLU A 193 -15.39 -0.19 20.39
CA GLU A 193 -14.79 -1.19 21.26
C GLU A 193 -13.53 -1.79 20.61
N MET A 194 -12.46 -1.00 20.55
CA MET A 194 -11.16 -1.46 20.05
C MET A 194 -10.18 -1.79 21.18
N PRO A 195 -9.39 -2.87 21.05
CA PRO A 195 -8.29 -3.12 21.96
C PRO A 195 -7.31 -1.96 22.00
N SER A 196 -6.92 -1.53 23.21
CA SER A 196 -5.92 -0.48 23.40
C SER A 196 -4.49 -1.01 23.35
N ARG A 197 -4.30 -2.30 23.65
CA ARG A 197 -2.99 -2.95 23.74
C ARG A 197 -2.54 -3.46 22.38
N ARG A 198 -1.27 -3.25 22.06
CA ARG A 198 -0.65 -3.60 20.78
C ARG A 198 0.58 -4.45 21.00
N HIS A 199 0.75 -5.50 20.22
CA HIS A 199 1.87 -6.42 20.30
C HIS A 199 2.57 -6.47 18.94
N MET A 200 3.80 -5.95 18.91
CA MET A 200 4.58 -5.75 17.69
C MET A 200 5.66 -6.82 17.57
N SER A 201 5.66 -7.57 16.47
CA SER A 201 6.76 -8.43 16.05
C SER A 201 7.51 -7.73 14.93
N VAL A 202 8.52 -6.94 15.29
CA VAL A 202 9.36 -6.19 14.36
C VAL A 202 10.36 -7.14 13.71
N VAL A 203 10.35 -7.21 12.39
CA VAL A 203 11.24 -8.04 11.58
C VAL A 203 12.08 -7.10 10.72
N LEU A 204 13.35 -6.94 11.11
CA LEU A 204 14.27 -5.99 10.51
C LEU A 204 15.32 -6.69 9.64
N ASP A 205 15.33 -6.34 8.36
CA ASP A 205 16.34 -6.77 7.41
C ASP A 205 17.72 -6.19 7.76
N ALA A 206 18.71 -7.07 7.77
CA ALA A 206 20.11 -6.78 8.01
C ALA A 206 20.99 -7.38 6.89
N SER A 207 20.44 -7.55 5.68
CA SER A 207 21.17 -7.92 4.47
C SER A 207 22.20 -6.84 4.10
N GLY A 208 23.17 -7.20 3.24
CA GLY A 208 24.25 -6.28 2.85
C GLY A 208 23.77 -5.00 2.17
N SER A 209 22.64 -5.03 1.46
CA SER A 209 22.10 -3.85 0.74
C SER A 209 21.59 -2.76 1.69
N MET A 210 21.29 -3.10 2.96
CA MET A 210 20.92 -2.15 4.00
C MET A 210 22.08 -1.24 4.44
N GLU A 211 23.33 -1.52 4.03
CA GLU A 211 24.48 -0.64 4.24
C GLU A 211 24.46 0.63 3.35
N GLU A 212 23.69 0.60 2.27
CA GLU A 212 23.64 1.68 1.28
C GLU A 212 22.68 2.81 1.71
N ASP A 213 22.97 4.04 1.26
CA ASP A 213 22.06 5.20 1.28
C ASP A 213 21.32 5.45 2.61
N ASN A 214 21.97 5.21 3.75
CA ASN A 214 21.39 5.34 5.10
C ASN A 214 20.14 4.47 5.36
N LYS A 215 19.93 3.38 4.60
CA LYS A 215 18.79 2.47 4.76
C LYS A 215 18.68 1.91 6.18
N LEU A 216 19.76 1.33 6.70
CA LEU A 216 19.76 0.77 8.06
C LEU A 216 19.53 1.84 9.13
N ASP A 217 20.10 3.03 8.97
CA ASP A 217 19.92 4.11 9.96
C ASP A 217 18.49 4.67 9.93
N THR A 218 17.87 4.72 8.75
CA THR A 218 16.45 5.03 8.58
C THR A 218 15.57 3.97 9.27
N ALA A 219 15.84 2.69 9.02
CA ALA A 219 15.13 1.58 9.64
C ALA A 219 15.28 1.56 11.17
N ARG A 220 16.48 1.84 11.70
CA ARG A 220 16.70 1.99 13.14
C ARG A 220 15.88 3.14 13.71
N THR A 221 15.91 4.30 13.05
CA THR A 221 15.15 5.47 13.47
C THR A 221 13.65 5.18 13.53
N LEU A 222 13.15 4.43 12.54
CA LEU A 222 11.77 3.95 12.49
C LEU A 222 11.43 3.07 13.70
N VAL A 223 12.25 2.06 13.98
CA VAL A 223 12.02 1.14 15.12
C VAL A 223 12.14 1.88 16.46
N GLU A 224 13.10 2.79 16.63
CA GLU A 224 13.21 3.63 17.82
C GLU A 224 11.99 4.54 18.00
N ALA A 225 11.46 5.11 16.91
CA ALA A 225 10.25 5.90 16.95
C ALA A 225 9.02 5.04 17.33
N LEU A 226 8.91 3.83 16.79
CA LEU A 226 7.88 2.85 17.18
C LEU A 226 7.93 2.53 18.67
N ILE A 227 9.11 2.16 19.17
CA ILE A 227 9.33 1.81 20.58
C ILE A 227 8.84 2.95 21.49
N ARG A 228 9.19 4.21 21.20
CA ARG A 228 8.76 5.36 22.02
C ARG A 228 7.25 5.62 22.03
N ARG A 229 6.48 5.01 21.12
CA ARG A 229 5.02 5.17 21.03
C ARG A 229 4.25 4.08 21.77
N LEU A 230 4.88 2.95 22.03
CA LEU A 230 4.26 1.85 22.73
C LEU A 230 4.02 2.21 24.21
N SER A 231 2.93 1.71 24.75
CA SER A 231 2.56 1.85 26.15
C SER A 231 3.20 0.76 27.02
N ALA A 232 3.18 0.93 28.33
CA ALA A 232 3.72 -0.07 29.26
C ALA A 232 3.03 -1.44 29.21
N GLU A 233 1.82 -1.50 28.63
CA GLU A 233 1.02 -2.71 28.47
C GLU A 233 1.27 -3.42 27.13
N ASP A 234 1.99 -2.76 26.22
CA ASP A 234 2.33 -3.30 24.91
C ASP A 234 3.52 -4.27 24.98
N ARG A 235 3.71 -5.06 23.92
CA ARG A 235 4.82 -6.01 23.78
C ARG A 235 5.56 -5.72 22.49
N ILE A 236 6.89 -5.83 22.52
CA ILE A 236 7.71 -5.78 21.32
C ILE A 236 8.64 -6.98 21.26
N SER A 237 8.68 -7.62 20.10
CA SER A 237 9.68 -8.61 19.73
C SER A 237 10.44 -8.09 18.53
N LEU A 238 11.76 -8.17 18.56
CA LEU A 238 12.65 -7.75 17.50
C LEU A 238 13.38 -8.96 16.93
N VAL A 239 13.17 -9.20 15.65
CA VAL A 239 13.81 -10.24 14.85
C VAL A 239 14.75 -9.57 13.87
N GLN A 240 16.00 -10.01 13.85
CA GLN A 240 16.99 -9.58 12.87
C GLN A 240 17.20 -10.71 11.89
N PHE A 241 17.19 -10.43 10.59
CA PHE A 241 17.41 -11.46 9.58
C PHE A 241 18.28 -10.99 8.42
N SER A 242 18.95 -11.94 7.79
CA SER A 242 19.57 -11.77 6.47
C SER A 242 19.38 -13.07 5.68
N SER A 243 20.45 -13.82 5.38
CA SER A 243 20.34 -15.19 4.84
C SER A 243 19.69 -16.16 5.82
N VAL A 244 19.76 -15.83 7.11
CA VAL A 244 19.21 -16.58 8.25
C VAL A 244 18.68 -15.58 9.29
N VAL A 245 17.92 -16.06 10.27
CA VAL A 245 17.62 -15.27 11.48
C VAL A 245 18.91 -15.12 12.29
N LEU A 246 19.34 -13.88 12.51
CA LEU A 246 20.60 -13.53 13.19
C LEU A 246 20.40 -13.35 14.70
N GLY A 247 19.21 -12.92 15.12
CA GLY A 247 18.89 -12.67 16.50
C GLY A 247 17.40 -12.46 16.74
N GLU A 248 16.99 -12.72 17.97
CA GLU A 248 15.62 -12.56 18.46
C GLU A 248 15.69 -11.94 19.86
N TYR A 249 14.89 -10.91 20.08
CA TYR A 249 14.80 -10.23 21.36
C TYR A 249 13.35 -9.86 21.67
N THR A 250 12.76 -10.47 22.70
CA THR A 250 11.37 -10.20 23.11
C THR A 250 11.34 -9.57 24.50
N VAL A 251 10.68 -8.42 24.60
CA VAL A 251 10.46 -7.71 25.86
C VAL A 251 9.02 -7.23 26.01
N ARG A 252 8.54 -7.22 27.25
CA ARG A 252 7.38 -6.41 27.61
C ARG A 252 7.80 -4.95 27.58
N HIS A 253 6.99 -4.08 26.98
CA HIS A 253 7.33 -2.66 26.84
C HIS A 253 7.13 -1.87 28.15
N SER A 254 7.38 -2.48 29.31
CA SER A 254 7.27 -1.78 30.61
C SER A 254 8.30 -0.66 30.79
N ALA A 255 9.30 -0.56 29.89
CA ALA A 255 10.30 0.49 29.86
C ALA A 255 10.68 0.85 28.40
N PRO A 256 10.28 2.01 27.85
CA PRO A 256 10.66 2.45 26.51
C PRO A 256 12.16 2.65 26.31
N ASP A 257 12.89 2.95 27.39
CA ASP A 257 14.34 3.15 27.38
C ASP A 257 15.09 1.86 27.83
N ASP A 258 14.58 0.67 27.47
CA ASP A 258 15.21 -0.61 27.82
C ASP A 258 16.63 -0.67 27.21
N PRO A 259 17.70 -0.67 28.03
CA PRO A 259 19.08 -0.62 27.52
C PRO A 259 19.46 -1.84 26.68
N ALA A 260 18.82 -2.98 26.89
CA ALA A 260 19.08 -4.19 26.12
C ALA A 260 18.36 -4.15 24.76
N LEU A 261 17.19 -3.51 24.67
CA LEU A 261 16.56 -3.21 23.37
C LEU A 261 17.40 -2.21 22.56
N GLU A 262 17.86 -1.12 23.18
CA GLU A 262 18.76 -0.17 22.51
C GLU A 262 20.08 -0.82 22.07
N ALA A 263 20.68 -1.65 22.94
CA ALA A 263 21.90 -2.37 22.59
C ALA A 263 21.67 -3.29 21.38
N SER A 264 20.55 -4.01 21.36
CA SER A 264 20.20 -4.88 20.24
C SER A 264 20.11 -4.10 18.92
N LEU A 265 19.54 -2.89 18.92
CA LEU A 265 19.46 -1.96 17.76
C LEU A 265 20.80 -1.39 17.29
N ARG A 266 21.74 -1.14 18.22
CA ARG A 266 23.09 -0.66 17.89
C ARG A 266 24.00 -1.76 17.35
N GLU A 267 23.79 -2.99 17.78
CA GLU A 267 24.62 -4.16 17.40
C GLU A 267 24.34 -4.68 15.99
N PHE A 268 23.27 -4.22 15.31
CA PHE A 268 22.97 -4.60 13.92
C PHE A 268 24.13 -4.29 12.97
N ARG A 269 24.52 -5.27 12.15
CA ARG A 269 25.53 -5.13 11.10
C ARG A 269 25.01 -5.76 9.80
N PRO A 270 24.87 -4.98 8.72
CA PRO A 270 24.51 -5.50 7.40
C PRO A 270 25.45 -6.63 6.99
N ASN A 271 24.91 -7.78 6.60
CA ASN A 271 25.68 -8.90 6.08
C ASN A 271 24.79 -9.93 5.37
N GLY A 272 25.29 -10.49 4.27
CA GLY A 272 24.66 -11.63 3.59
C GLY A 272 23.55 -11.23 2.62
N SER A 273 22.77 -12.23 2.22
CA SER A 273 21.62 -12.07 1.32
C SER A 273 20.33 -11.84 2.10
N THR A 274 19.18 -11.81 1.43
CA THR A 274 17.86 -11.51 2.02
C THR A 274 16.96 -12.73 1.88
N ASN A 275 16.71 -13.41 3.01
CA ASN A 275 15.77 -14.52 3.13
C ASN A 275 14.50 -14.01 3.84
N ALA A 276 13.65 -13.32 3.09
CA ALA A 276 12.42 -12.71 3.61
C ALA A 276 11.48 -13.75 4.23
N GLU A 277 11.38 -14.95 3.64
CA GLU A 277 10.59 -16.06 4.18
C GLU A 277 10.97 -16.38 5.63
N ALA A 278 12.27 -16.56 5.91
CA ALA A 278 12.74 -16.91 7.25
C ALA A 278 12.45 -15.81 8.28
N GLY A 279 12.61 -14.54 7.88
CA GLY A 279 12.27 -13.38 8.71
C GLY A 279 10.77 -13.33 9.01
N LEU A 280 9.93 -13.37 7.97
CA LEU A 280 8.47 -13.32 8.06
C LEU A 280 7.93 -14.48 8.89
N ARG A 281 8.35 -15.72 8.62
CA ARG A 281 7.96 -16.91 9.38
C ARG A 281 8.22 -16.72 10.87
N LYS A 282 9.41 -16.21 11.23
CA LYS A 282 9.76 -15.97 12.62
C LYS A 282 8.94 -14.84 13.25
N GLY A 283 8.65 -13.78 12.49
CA GLY A 283 7.73 -12.70 12.90
C GLY A 283 6.33 -13.23 13.23
N TYR A 284 5.75 -14.03 12.34
CA TYR A 284 4.43 -14.63 12.54
C TYR A 284 4.42 -15.64 13.69
N GLU A 285 5.47 -16.46 13.88
CA GLU A 285 5.58 -17.33 15.05
C GLU A 285 5.47 -16.55 16.38
N LEU A 286 6.14 -15.40 16.46
CA LEU A 286 6.13 -14.53 17.63
C LEU A 286 4.80 -13.81 17.83
N ALA A 287 4.18 -13.36 16.75
CA ALA A 287 2.85 -12.75 16.79
C ALA A 287 1.79 -13.78 17.24
N LEU A 288 1.84 -15.01 16.71
CA LEU A 288 0.98 -16.11 17.14
C LEU A 288 1.19 -16.49 18.61
N GLU A 289 2.44 -16.48 19.09
CA GLU A 289 2.71 -16.67 20.51
C GLU A 289 2.12 -15.52 21.36
N GLY A 290 2.30 -14.27 20.92
CA GLY A 290 1.72 -13.09 21.54
C GLY A 290 0.21 -13.18 21.66
N ARG A 291 -0.48 -13.57 20.58
CA ARG A 291 -1.93 -13.74 20.55
C ARG A 291 -2.44 -14.83 21.47
N ARG A 292 -1.73 -15.95 21.58
CA ARG A 292 -2.08 -17.00 22.57
C ARG A 292 -1.95 -16.52 24.01
N GLN A 293 -1.03 -15.60 24.28
CA GLN A 293 -0.82 -15.04 25.62
C GLN A 293 -1.80 -13.90 25.94
N ASP A 294 -2.22 -13.16 24.93
CA ASP A 294 -3.08 -11.98 25.05
C ASP A 294 -4.02 -11.85 23.83
N PRO A 295 -5.12 -12.63 23.79
CA PRO A 295 -6.01 -12.67 22.63
C PRO A 295 -6.78 -11.37 22.41
N ASP A 296 -6.93 -10.55 23.45
CA ASP A 296 -7.65 -9.26 23.42
C ASP A 296 -6.71 -8.08 23.10
N ALA A 297 -5.50 -8.31 22.59
CA ALA A 297 -4.59 -7.27 22.08
C ALA A 297 -4.56 -7.31 20.54
N LEU A 298 -4.20 -6.20 19.90
CA LEU A 298 -3.90 -6.18 18.46
C LEU A 298 -2.49 -6.75 18.22
N HIS A 299 -2.32 -7.60 17.20
CA HIS A 299 -1.05 -8.25 16.90
C HIS A 299 -0.57 -7.85 15.52
N TYR A 300 0.67 -7.37 15.46
CA TYR A 300 1.28 -6.89 14.22
C TYR A 300 2.60 -7.60 13.93
N VAL A 301 2.85 -7.88 12.65
CA VAL A 301 4.19 -8.10 12.11
C VAL A 301 4.63 -6.82 11.41
N PHE A 302 5.70 -6.19 11.91
CA PHE A 302 6.24 -4.96 11.31
C PHE A 302 7.51 -5.29 10.53
N PHE A 303 7.37 -5.51 9.23
CA PHE A 303 8.43 -6.00 8.35
C PHE A 303 9.15 -4.83 7.67
N ILE A 304 10.45 -4.67 7.91
CA ILE A 304 11.25 -3.55 7.37
C ILE A 304 12.36 -4.12 6.51
N SER A 305 12.40 -3.74 5.23
CA SER A 305 13.41 -4.20 4.26
C SER A 305 13.57 -3.17 3.14
N ASP A 306 14.69 -3.21 2.41
CA ASP A 306 14.80 -2.51 1.13
C ASP A 306 14.21 -3.32 -0.04
N GLY A 307 13.63 -4.47 0.30
CA GLY A 307 12.79 -5.29 -0.54
C GLY A 307 13.54 -6.34 -1.35
N VAL A 308 14.87 -6.32 -1.47
CA VAL A 308 15.60 -7.23 -2.38
C VAL A 308 15.62 -8.69 -1.88
N ALA A 309 14.51 -9.43 -1.93
CA ALA A 309 14.50 -10.86 -1.63
C ALA A 309 15.16 -11.67 -2.75
N ASN A 310 16.00 -12.62 -2.36
CA ASN A 310 16.73 -13.47 -3.30
C ASN A 310 16.43 -14.97 -3.09
N VAL A 311 15.65 -15.33 -2.05
CA VAL A 311 15.45 -16.72 -1.59
C VAL A 311 14.09 -16.89 -0.91
N GLY A 312 13.40 -18.00 -1.18
CA GLY A 312 12.27 -18.50 -0.38
C GLY A 312 10.88 -18.29 -0.99
N ASP A 313 9.86 -18.84 -0.33
CA ASP A 313 8.45 -18.50 -0.55
C ASP A 313 8.14 -17.19 0.19
N THR A 314 7.73 -16.18 -0.55
CA THR A 314 7.48 -14.84 -0.01
C THR A 314 6.00 -14.51 0.12
N ARG A 315 5.10 -15.48 -0.09
CA ARG A 315 3.66 -15.27 0.17
C ARG A 315 3.38 -15.33 1.67
N ALA A 316 2.96 -14.22 2.27
CA ALA A 316 2.65 -14.16 3.70
C ALA A 316 1.53 -15.15 4.08
N GLU A 317 0.50 -15.26 3.24
CA GLU A 317 -0.59 -16.23 3.34
C GLU A 317 -0.07 -17.67 3.50
N SER A 318 0.80 -18.13 2.58
CA SER A 318 1.42 -19.47 2.64
C SER A 318 2.19 -19.68 3.95
N ILE A 319 2.90 -18.65 4.41
CA ILE A 319 3.61 -18.68 5.69
C ILE A 319 2.61 -18.83 6.85
N ILE A 320 1.55 -18.02 6.91
CA ILE A 320 0.50 -18.08 7.94
C ILE A 320 -0.18 -19.45 7.94
N GLU A 321 -0.58 -19.95 6.78
CA GLU A 321 -1.19 -21.27 6.61
C GLU A 321 -0.29 -22.38 7.13
N SER A 322 0.99 -22.36 6.75
CA SER A 322 1.97 -23.36 7.19
C SER A 322 2.21 -23.36 8.71
N LEU A 323 1.95 -22.23 9.38
CA LEU A 323 2.01 -22.06 10.84
C LEU A 323 0.69 -22.42 11.55
N GLY A 324 -0.31 -22.89 10.80
CA GLY A 324 -1.59 -23.36 11.33
C GLY A 324 -2.78 -22.43 11.07
N GLY A 325 -2.68 -21.51 10.10
CA GLY A 325 -3.78 -20.83 9.39
C GLY A 325 -4.88 -20.23 10.28
N GLN A 326 -4.83 -18.91 10.51
CA GLN A 326 -5.79 -18.21 11.37
C GLN A 326 -6.13 -16.80 10.81
N ARG A 327 -6.15 -16.66 9.48
CA ARG A 327 -6.41 -15.40 8.77
C ARG A 327 -7.85 -14.92 9.03
N ALA A 328 -8.83 -15.80 8.84
CA ALA A 328 -10.26 -15.57 9.11
C ALA A 328 -10.67 -15.51 10.61
N GLU A 329 -9.75 -15.16 11.52
CA GLU A 329 -10.11 -14.92 12.93
C GLU A 329 -10.60 -13.48 13.10
N ALA A 330 -11.55 -13.27 14.01
CA ALA A 330 -12.07 -11.93 14.34
C ALA A 330 -11.01 -10.92 14.85
N ASN A 331 -9.79 -11.38 15.14
CA ASN A 331 -8.63 -10.56 15.48
C ASN A 331 -7.38 -11.13 14.77
N PRO A 332 -7.20 -10.82 13.47
CA PRO A 332 -6.10 -11.35 12.68
C PRO A 332 -4.75 -10.75 13.09
N ILE A 333 -3.67 -11.43 12.71
CA ILE A 333 -2.33 -10.85 12.79
C ILE A 333 -2.16 -9.99 11.54
N ARG A 334 -1.99 -8.69 11.71
CA ARG A 334 -1.86 -7.73 10.61
C ARG A 334 -0.41 -7.51 10.26
N LEU A 335 -0.08 -7.40 8.97
CA LEU A 335 1.28 -7.15 8.52
C LEU A 335 1.44 -5.73 8.00
N VAL A 336 2.47 -5.05 8.49
CA VAL A 336 2.86 -3.72 8.03
C VAL A 336 4.24 -3.82 7.41
N ALA A 337 4.30 -3.73 6.10
CA ALA A 337 5.55 -3.73 5.36
C ALA A 337 6.08 -2.30 5.21
N VAL A 338 7.38 -2.08 5.45
CA VAL A 338 8.04 -0.80 5.25
C VAL A 338 9.27 -0.94 4.36
N GLY A 339 9.20 -0.31 3.20
CA GLY A 339 10.30 -0.16 2.26
C GLY A 339 11.24 0.96 2.69
N VAL A 340 12.56 0.74 2.63
CA VAL A 340 13.57 1.76 2.94
C VAL A 340 14.55 2.03 1.80
N GLY A 341 14.84 3.31 1.55
CA GLY A 341 15.90 3.76 0.64
C GLY A 341 15.52 3.83 -0.85
N ILE A 342 16.46 4.32 -1.67
CA ILE A 342 16.20 5.02 -2.94
C ILE A 342 16.23 4.12 -4.18
N ALA A 343 17.11 3.12 -4.18
CA ALA A 343 17.73 2.64 -5.41
C ALA A 343 17.30 1.23 -5.84
N ASN A 344 16.98 1.12 -7.13
CA ASN A 344 16.72 -0.10 -7.91
C ASN A 344 15.86 -1.13 -7.17
N TYR A 345 14.56 -0.86 -7.08
CA TYR A 345 13.70 -1.87 -6.50
C TYR A 345 12.29 -1.98 -7.07
N ASN A 346 11.90 -3.25 -7.15
CA ASN A 346 10.63 -3.81 -7.54
C ASN A 346 9.83 -4.08 -6.26
N ASP A 347 9.20 -3.05 -5.70
CA ASP A 347 8.46 -3.11 -4.43
C ASP A 347 7.27 -4.07 -4.43
N ASP A 348 6.97 -4.68 -5.58
CA ASP A 348 6.14 -5.87 -5.78
C ASP A 348 6.25 -6.87 -4.63
N LEU A 349 7.47 -7.18 -4.13
CA LEU A 349 7.59 -8.10 -3.00
C LEU A 349 6.90 -7.57 -1.74
N LEU A 350 7.20 -6.32 -1.35
CA LEU A 350 6.72 -5.76 -0.10
C LEU A 350 5.23 -5.51 -0.15
N GLU A 351 4.74 -5.03 -1.29
CA GLU A 351 3.32 -4.91 -1.59
C GLU A 351 2.61 -6.26 -1.59
N GLN A 352 3.18 -7.27 -2.26
CA GLN A 352 2.58 -8.60 -2.27
C GLN A 352 2.57 -9.21 -0.85
N VAL A 353 3.65 -9.04 -0.09
CA VAL A 353 3.74 -9.51 1.30
C VAL A 353 2.73 -8.81 2.20
N SER A 354 2.50 -7.50 2.04
CA SER A 354 1.47 -6.77 2.80
C SER A 354 0.07 -7.20 2.42
N ASN A 355 -0.22 -7.29 1.12
CA ASN A 355 -1.52 -7.73 0.61
C ASN A 355 -1.82 -9.17 1.06
N ASP A 356 -0.85 -10.09 0.98
CA ASP A 356 -1.02 -11.48 1.44
C ASP A 356 -1.09 -11.60 3.00
N GLY A 357 -0.90 -10.50 3.75
CA GLY A 357 -0.68 -10.49 5.20
C GLY A 357 -1.68 -9.68 6.02
N ASP A 358 -2.85 -9.35 5.47
CA ASP A 358 -3.87 -8.48 6.08
C ASP A 358 -3.30 -7.15 6.56
N GLY A 359 -2.53 -6.49 5.71
CA GLY A 359 -2.19 -5.12 5.99
C GLY A 359 -1.53 -4.41 4.83
N TRP A 360 -0.69 -3.44 5.15
CA TRP A 360 -0.41 -2.34 4.23
C TRP A 360 1.07 -2.07 4.09
N TYR A 361 1.40 -1.34 3.02
CA TYR A 361 2.76 -1.01 2.66
C TYR A 361 3.02 0.48 2.84
N ARG A 362 4.17 0.80 3.44
CA ARG A 362 4.68 2.18 3.57
C ARG A 362 6.09 2.26 3.03
N TYR A 363 6.45 3.43 2.54
CA TYR A 363 7.80 3.70 2.10
C TYR A 363 8.40 4.85 2.91
N VAL A 364 9.64 4.70 3.38
CA VAL A 364 10.37 5.78 4.05
C VAL A 364 11.75 5.95 3.42
N TYR A 365 12.05 7.19 3.05
CA TYR A 365 13.30 7.52 2.38
C TYR A 365 14.41 7.92 3.36
N SER A 366 14.06 8.62 4.44
CA SER A 366 15.03 9.19 5.37
C SER A 366 14.65 9.00 6.83
N PRO A 367 15.59 9.18 7.77
CA PRO A 367 15.31 9.17 9.20
C PRO A 367 14.23 10.17 9.62
N GLU A 368 14.15 11.33 8.98
CA GLU A 368 13.12 12.34 9.25
C GLU A 368 11.73 11.84 8.84
N GLU A 369 11.61 11.20 7.67
CA GLU A 369 10.36 10.59 7.24
C GLU A 369 9.96 9.41 8.14
N ALA A 370 10.93 8.61 8.59
CA ALA A 370 10.69 7.53 9.55
C ALA A 370 10.13 8.04 10.89
N GLN A 371 10.64 9.19 11.39
CA GLN A 371 10.08 9.84 12.57
C GLN A 371 8.67 10.37 12.31
N GLY A 372 8.44 10.97 11.13
CA GLY A 372 7.15 11.49 10.72
C GLY A 372 6.08 10.40 10.58
N LEU A 373 6.43 9.24 10.02
CA LEU A 373 5.54 8.09 9.89
C LEU A 373 5.04 7.60 11.26
N LEU A 374 5.84 7.77 12.30
CA LEU A 374 5.56 7.36 13.68
C LEU A 374 5.20 8.58 14.58
N ALA A 375 4.81 9.70 13.97
CA ALA A 375 4.18 10.81 14.69
C ALA A 375 2.86 10.37 15.34
N ALA A 376 2.31 11.13 16.30
CA ALA A 376 1.17 10.67 17.10
C ALA A 376 -0.05 10.32 16.24
N GLU A 377 -0.43 11.23 15.35
CA GLU A 377 -1.57 11.08 14.45
C GLU A 377 -1.34 9.96 13.43
N SER A 378 -0.11 9.84 12.90
CA SER A 378 0.27 8.80 11.94
C SER A 378 0.38 7.42 12.57
N PHE A 379 0.77 7.32 13.85
CA PHE A 379 0.84 6.05 14.57
C PHE A 379 -0.55 5.42 14.71
N ASP A 380 -1.57 6.19 15.08
CA ASP A 380 -2.93 5.66 15.18
C ASP A 380 -3.52 5.29 13.80
N GLN A 381 -3.17 6.05 12.75
CA GLN A 381 -3.49 5.72 11.35
C GLN A 381 -2.79 4.46 10.81
N LEU A 382 -1.76 3.96 11.50
CA LEU A 382 -1.15 2.69 11.17
C LEU A 382 -1.76 1.61 12.08
N PHE A 383 -1.73 1.78 13.39
CA PHE A 383 -1.98 0.67 14.31
C PHE A 383 -3.36 0.68 14.97
N SER A 384 -4.36 1.28 14.32
CA SER A 384 -5.75 1.28 14.79
C SER A 384 -6.69 1.00 13.61
N PRO A 385 -7.14 -0.26 13.45
CA PRO A 385 -8.02 -0.62 12.36
C PRO A 385 -9.41 -0.03 12.58
N ALA A 386 -10.00 0.48 11.51
CA ALA A 386 -11.36 0.99 11.44
C ALA A 386 -12.31 -0.02 10.76
N ALA A 387 -11.80 -0.75 9.78
CA ALA A 387 -12.54 -1.75 9.01
C ALA A 387 -11.57 -2.79 8.47
N ASP A 388 -11.91 -4.08 8.57
CA ASP A 388 -11.19 -5.16 7.88
C ASP A 388 -11.95 -5.52 6.59
N GLU A 389 -11.26 -6.07 5.57
CA GLU A 389 -11.86 -6.51 4.30
C GLU A 389 -12.76 -5.49 3.58
N ALA A 390 -12.38 -4.22 3.61
CA ALA A 390 -13.17 -3.13 3.08
C ALA A 390 -13.15 -3.08 1.54
N ARG A 391 -14.34 -3.08 0.96
CA ARG A 391 -14.58 -3.10 -0.48
C ARG A 391 -15.75 -2.24 -0.88
N ALA A 392 -15.62 -1.61 -2.04
CA ALA A 392 -16.63 -0.77 -2.64
C ALA A 392 -17.13 -1.38 -3.95
N GLN A 393 -18.42 -1.23 -4.19
CA GLN A 393 -19.07 -1.51 -5.47
C GLN A 393 -19.83 -0.27 -5.91
N VAL A 394 -19.52 0.23 -7.10
CA VAL A 394 -20.25 1.34 -7.71
C VAL A 394 -21.09 0.79 -8.86
N SER A 395 -22.37 1.10 -8.86
CA SER A 395 -23.31 0.75 -9.92
C SER A 395 -23.81 2.01 -10.61
N TRP A 396 -23.70 2.08 -11.93
CA TRP A 396 -24.13 3.21 -12.75
C TRP A 396 -25.49 2.93 -13.38
N ASP A 397 -26.37 3.93 -13.36
CA ASP A 397 -27.67 3.84 -14.01
C ASP A 397 -27.49 4.03 -15.52
N ALA A 398 -27.83 2.99 -16.29
CA ALA A 398 -27.69 2.98 -17.75
C ALA A 398 -28.60 3.98 -18.48
N ASP A 399 -29.64 4.50 -17.82
CA ASP A 399 -30.52 5.54 -18.38
C ASP A 399 -29.93 6.95 -18.21
N THR A 400 -29.00 7.15 -17.27
CA THR A 400 -28.37 8.46 -17.00
C THR A 400 -26.89 8.52 -17.36
N VAL A 401 -26.18 7.40 -17.32
CA VAL A 401 -24.76 7.28 -17.68
C VAL A 401 -24.62 6.44 -18.96
N GLU A 402 -23.89 6.97 -19.94
CA GLU A 402 -23.57 6.28 -21.19
C GLU A 402 -22.32 5.42 -21.06
N GLU A 403 -21.25 6.00 -20.51
CA GLU A 403 -19.93 5.39 -20.37
C GLU A 403 -19.32 5.82 -19.04
N TRP A 404 -18.50 4.95 -18.46
CA TRP A 404 -17.76 5.23 -17.24
C TRP A 404 -16.35 4.64 -17.32
N ARG A 405 -15.44 5.23 -16.56
CA ARG A 405 -14.08 4.74 -16.33
C ARG A 405 -13.71 5.04 -14.88
N LEU A 406 -13.30 4.00 -14.15
CA LEU A 406 -12.62 4.17 -12.87
C LEU A 406 -11.21 4.72 -13.12
N VAL A 407 -10.77 5.73 -12.36
CA VAL A 407 -9.44 6.31 -12.49
C VAL A 407 -8.51 5.64 -11.47
N GLY A 408 -7.45 4.97 -11.95
CA GLY A 408 -6.57 4.14 -11.11
C GLY A 408 -7.21 2.83 -10.68
N TYR A 409 -6.85 2.33 -9.49
CA TYR A 409 -7.42 1.15 -8.83
C TYR A 409 -7.35 -0.17 -9.65
N LEU A 410 -6.52 -0.24 -10.70
CA LEU A 410 -6.43 -1.43 -11.55
C LEU A 410 -6.02 -2.68 -10.78
N ASN A 411 -5.03 -2.53 -9.90
CA ASN A 411 -4.52 -3.64 -9.09
C ASN A 411 -5.47 -4.00 -7.94
N ARG A 412 -6.52 -3.21 -7.73
CA ARG A 412 -7.53 -3.38 -6.68
C ARG A 412 -8.90 -3.77 -7.22
N ALA A 413 -9.05 -3.83 -8.54
CA ALA A 413 -10.27 -4.26 -9.19
C ALA A 413 -10.53 -5.74 -8.92
N ALA A 414 -11.76 -6.06 -8.56
CA ALA A 414 -12.20 -7.41 -8.27
C ALA A 414 -13.41 -7.77 -9.15
N ALA A 415 -13.73 -9.06 -9.22
CA ALA A 415 -14.94 -9.53 -9.88
C ALA A 415 -16.18 -8.96 -9.18
N ASN A 416 -17.25 -8.66 -9.91
CA ASN A 416 -18.44 -8.08 -9.28
C ASN A 416 -19.12 -9.03 -8.30
N GLU A 417 -18.96 -10.34 -8.52
CA GLU A 417 -19.48 -11.39 -7.64
C GLU A 417 -18.75 -11.47 -6.30
N SER A 418 -17.50 -10.99 -6.21
CA SER A 418 -16.73 -11.04 -4.95
C SER A 418 -17.18 -10.00 -3.92
N PHE A 419 -18.03 -9.03 -4.31
CA PHE A 419 -18.51 -8.01 -3.37
C PHE A 419 -19.22 -8.63 -2.15
N GLU A 420 -20.02 -9.68 -2.36
CA GLU A 420 -20.73 -10.39 -1.29
C GLU A 420 -19.99 -11.63 -0.78
N ASP A 421 -18.84 -11.97 -1.36
CA ASP A 421 -18.05 -13.13 -0.97
C ASP A 421 -17.11 -12.76 0.19
N ASP A 422 -17.35 -13.34 1.36
CA ASP A 422 -16.49 -13.16 2.54
C ASP A 422 -15.33 -14.17 2.57
N GLU A 423 -15.17 -15.02 1.55
CA GLU A 423 -13.94 -15.82 1.34
C GLU A 423 -12.87 -15.05 0.55
N GLU A 424 -13.27 -13.95 -0.10
CA GLU A 424 -12.38 -13.09 -0.87
C GLU A 424 -11.71 -12.05 0.03
N ASP A 425 -10.41 -11.86 -0.18
CA ASP A 425 -9.55 -11.02 0.64
C ASP A 425 -9.52 -9.59 0.12
N PHE A 426 -9.70 -8.62 1.01
CA PHE A 426 -9.80 -7.20 0.69
C PHE A 426 -9.08 -6.35 1.73
N ALA A 427 -8.84 -5.08 1.41
CA ALA A 427 -7.97 -4.22 2.18
C ALA A 427 -8.51 -3.78 3.55
N GLU A 428 -7.60 -3.61 4.49
CA GLU A 428 -7.83 -3.06 5.82
C GLU A 428 -7.76 -1.53 5.79
N LEU A 429 -8.68 -0.88 6.50
CA LEU A 429 -8.71 0.56 6.66
C LEU A 429 -8.42 0.95 8.10
N HIS A 430 -7.79 2.10 8.27
CA HIS A 430 -7.39 2.60 9.58
C HIS A 430 -8.16 3.85 9.99
N VAL A 431 -8.17 4.10 11.29
CA VAL A 431 -8.77 5.32 11.84
C VAL A 431 -8.03 6.54 11.28
N GLY A 432 -8.79 7.46 10.65
CA GLY A 432 -8.24 8.66 10.04
C GLY A 432 -7.64 8.45 8.64
N GLN A 433 -7.75 7.25 8.08
CA GLN A 433 -7.49 7.01 6.67
C GLN A 433 -8.66 7.57 5.83
N GLU A 434 -8.30 8.27 4.77
CA GLU A 434 -9.23 8.77 3.76
C GLU A 434 -9.01 7.97 2.49
N ASN A 435 -10.09 7.55 1.85
CA ASN A 435 -10.03 6.82 0.59
C ASN A 435 -10.75 7.64 -0.47
N THR A 436 -10.06 7.94 -1.56
CA THR A 436 -10.56 8.78 -2.63
C THR A 436 -10.65 7.95 -3.89
N VAL A 437 -11.85 7.93 -4.47
CA VAL A 437 -12.12 7.25 -5.73
C VAL A 437 -12.58 8.29 -6.74
N VAL A 438 -12.05 8.23 -7.96
CA VAL A 438 -12.45 9.13 -9.04
C VAL A 438 -12.95 8.31 -10.21
N TYR A 439 -14.07 8.73 -10.79
CA TYR A 439 -14.58 8.23 -12.06
C TYR A 439 -14.62 9.34 -13.09
N ARG A 440 -14.29 9.01 -14.33
CA ARG A 440 -14.68 9.80 -15.50
C ARG A 440 -15.95 9.19 -16.07
N LEU A 441 -16.98 10.01 -16.29
CA LEU A 441 -18.31 9.59 -16.73
C LEU A 441 -18.72 10.38 -17.96
N LYS A 442 -19.46 9.73 -18.85
CA LYS A 442 -20.20 10.40 -19.91
C LYS A 442 -21.68 10.29 -19.62
N ALA A 443 -22.32 11.41 -19.30
CA ALA A 443 -23.76 11.43 -19.03
C ALA A 443 -24.57 11.34 -20.32
N ARG A 444 -25.75 10.71 -20.26
CA ARG A 444 -26.69 10.74 -21.39
C ARG A 444 -27.29 12.14 -21.56
N PRO A 445 -27.36 12.66 -22.80
CA PRO A 445 -27.94 13.97 -23.05
C PRO A 445 -29.39 14.08 -22.55
N GLY A 446 -29.64 15.06 -21.67
CA GLY A 446 -30.98 15.34 -21.14
C GLY A 446 -31.50 14.30 -20.14
N ALA A 447 -30.64 13.42 -19.62
CA ALA A 447 -31.00 12.53 -18.54
C ALA A 447 -31.28 13.31 -17.24
N GLU A 448 -32.26 12.83 -16.49
CA GLU A 448 -32.63 13.35 -15.17
C GLU A 448 -32.62 12.19 -14.16
N GLY A 449 -32.22 12.44 -12.92
CA GLY A 449 -32.18 11.45 -11.85
C GLY A 449 -30.76 11.14 -11.35
N PRO A 450 -30.63 10.11 -10.49
CA PRO A 450 -29.33 9.69 -9.98
C PRO A 450 -28.44 9.13 -11.10
N LEU A 451 -27.13 9.29 -10.94
CA LEU A 451 -26.13 8.65 -11.80
C LEU A 451 -25.94 7.18 -11.45
N GLY A 452 -26.25 6.78 -10.21
CA GLY A 452 -25.99 5.43 -9.73
C GLY A 452 -26.05 5.29 -8.22
N ALA A 453 -25.36 4.28 -7.68
CA ALA A 453 -25.20 4.04 -6.26
C ALA A 453 -23.77 3.56 -5.92
N LEU A 454 -23.30 3.91 -4.74
CA LEU A 454 -22.13 3.32 -4.10
C LEU A 454 -22.60 2.41 -2.98
N SER A 455 -22.18 1.15 -2.99
CA SER A 455 -22.33 0.21 -1.89
C SER A 455 -20.94 -0.10 -1.32
N LEU A 456 -20.80 0.00 0.00
CA LEU A 456 -19.57 -0.30 0.73
C LEU A 456 -19.83 -1.48 1.66
N ARG A 457 -18.93 -2.46 1.66
CA ARG A 457 -18.95 -3.60 2.58
C ARG A 457 -17.62 -3.70 3.32
N TRP A 458 -17.64 -4.07 4.60
CA TRP A 458 -16.45 -4.30 5.41
C TRP A 458 -16.79 -5.20 6.60
N HIS A 459 -15.78 -5.72 7.29
CA HIS A 459 -15.93 -6.45 8.54
C HIS A 459 -15.51 -5.58 9.72
N HIS A 460 -16.23 -5.68 10.83
CA HIS A 460 -15.87 -4.99 12.06
C HIS A 460 -14.60 -5.62 12.68
N PRO A 461 -13.53 -4.84 12.92
CA PRO A 461 -12.18 -5.39 13.15
C PRO A 461 -11.93 -6.12 14.47
N GLY A 462 -12.92 -6.10 15.37
CA GLY A 462 -12.89 -6.87 16.62
C GLY A 462 -13.89 -8.02 16.70
N SER A 463 -14.93 -8.02 15.87
CA SER A 463 -16.00 -9.05 15.92
C SER A 463 -16.05 -9.91 14.67
N GLY A 464 -15.47 -9.46 13.55
CA GLY A 464 -15.61 -10.10 12.23
C GLY A 464 -17.02 -10.00 11.65
N GLU A 465 -17.89 -9.15 12.21
CA GLU A 465 -19.25 -9.00 11.67
C GLU A 465 -19.22 -8.14 10.41
N ALA A 466 -19.72 -8.69 9.29
CA ALA A 466 -19.87 -7.95 8.04
C ALA A 466 -20.92 -6.85 8.17
N GLN A 467 -20.60 -5.68 7.63
CA GLN A 467 -21.41 -4.47 7.59
C GLN A 467 -21.52 -3.97 6.15
N THR A 468 -22.62 -3.27 5.86
CA THR A 468 -22.84 -2.69 4.52
C THR A 468 -23.52 -1.34 4.64
N GLN A 469 -23.06 -0.38 3.84
CA GLN A 469 -23.64 0.96 3.74
C GLN A 469 -23.79 1.35 2.28
N GLU A 470 -24.90 1.99 1.92
CA GLU A 470 -25.20 2.37 0.55
C GLU A 470 -25.58 3.85 0.45
N TRP A 471 -25.14 4.49 -0.63
CA TRP A 471 -25.47 5.87 -0.97
C TRP A 471 -25.92 5.97 -2.42
N THR A 472 -26.95 6.78 -2.66
CA THR A 472 -27.32 7.17 -4.02
C THR A 472 -26.38 8.27 -4.53
N LEU A 473 -25.81 8.08 -5.72
CA LEU A 473 -24.96 9.07 -6.39
C LEU A 473 -25.85 9.96 -7.26
N SER A 474 -26.16 11.16 -6.77
CA SER A 474 -27.00 12.13 -7.49
C SER A 474 -26.28 13.45 -7.70
N ALA A 475 -26.46 14.04 -8.89
CA ALA A 475 -26.18 15.46 -9.11
C ALA A 475 -27.39 16.08 -9.83
N GLU A 476 -28.09 17.02 -9.17
CA GLU A 476 -29.14 17.79 -9.84
C GLU A 476 -28.55 18.63 -10.99
N THR A 477 -27.30 19.09 -10.86
CA THR A 477 -26.50 19.74 -11.92
C THR A 477 -25.02 19.58 -11.59
N PRO A 478 -24.16 19.13 -12.53
CA PRO A 478 -22.72 19.09 -12.32
C PRO A 478 -22.15 20.48 -12.04
N MET A 479 -21.22 20.58 -11.09
CA MET A 479 -20.56 21.84 -10.76
C MET A 479 -19.61 22.25 -11.89
N SER A 480 -19.46 23.56 -12.15
CA SER A 480 -18.31 24.03 -12.94
C SER A 480 -17.01 23.83 -12.15
N TRP A 481 -15.89 23.73 -12.87
CA TRP A 481 -14.58 23.52 -12.26
C TRP A 481 -14.25 24.59 -11.18
N GLU A 482 -14.58 25.85 -11.45
CA GLU A 482 -14.28 26.96 -10.54
C GLU A 482 -15.09 26.94 -9.24
N GLU A 483 -16.27 26.32 -9.25
CA GLU A 483 -17.15 26.16 -8.09
C GLU A 483 -16.67 25.05 -7.15
N VAL A 484 -15.89 24.10 -7.64
CA VAL A 484 -15.35 23.00 -6.82
C VAL A 484 -14.39 23.54 -5.76
N ALA A 485 -14.54 23.03 -4.53
CA ALA A 485 -13.70 23.40 -3.41
C ALA A 485 -12.20 23.17 -3.73
N PRO A 486 -11.28 24.04 -3.28
CA PRO A 486 -9.86 23.96 -3.64
C PRO A 486 -9.20 22.58 -3.39
N LEU A 487 -9.46 21.93 -2.25
CA LEU A 487 -8.92 20.60 -1.95
C LEU A 487 -9.47 19.52 -2.89
N ARG A 488 -10.75 19.57 -3.25
CA ARG A 488 -11.37 18.62 -4.19
C ARG A 488 -10.83 18.82 -5.60
N ARG A 489 -10.58 20.07 -6.02
CA ARG A 489 -9.86 20.37 -7.26
C ARG A 489 -8.46 19.78 -7.26
N LEU A 490 -7.71 19.95 -6.17
CA LEU A 490 -6.37 19.36 -6.06
C LEU A 490 -6.41 17.83 -6.19
N ALA A 491 -7.35 17.15 -5.52
CA ALA A 491 -7.54 15.71 -5.67
C ALA A 491 -7.85 15.30 -7.12
N LEU A 492 -8.78 15.99 -7.78
CA LEU A 492 -9.09 15.74 -9.20
C LEU A 492 -7.87 15.97 -10.10
N LEU A 493 -7.06 17.00 -9.86
CA LEU A 493 -5.81 17.22 -10.60
C LEU A 493 -4.77 16.13 -10.37
N VAL A 494 -4.65 15.63 -9.14
CA VAL A 494 -3.77 14.49 -8.81
C VAL A 494 -4.22 13.24 -9.58
N ALA A 495 -5.53 12.98 -9.66
CA ALA A 495 -6.07 11.86 -10.43
C ALA A 495 -5.73 11.99 -11.92
N LEU A 496 -6.02 13.14 -12.53
CA LEU A 496 -5.77 13.41 -13.95
C LEU A 496 -4.28 13.30 -14.30
N ALA A 497 -3.41 13.90 -13.48
CA ALA A 497 -1.97 13.83 -13.68
C ALA A 497 -1.40 12.43 -13.45
N GLY A 498 -1.97 11.69 -12.50
CA GLY A 498 -1.65 10.29 -12.29
C GLY A 498 -1.94 9.47 -13.54
N GLU A 499 -3.14 9.60 -14.14
CA GLU A 499 -3.48 8.92 -15.40
C GLU A 499 -2.50 9.27 -16.51
N ASN A 500 -2.25 10.57 -16.73
CA ASN A 500 -1.34 11.02 -17.79
C ASN A 500 0.11 10.59 -17.57
N SER A 501 0.54 10.46 -16.31
CA SER A 501 1.88 9.98 -15.96
C SER A 501 2.01 8.48 -16.18
N ALA A 502 0.98 7.71 -15.80
CA ALA A 502 0.88 6.26 -15.99
C ALA A 502 0.66 5.86 -17.46
N GLU A 503 0.03 6.72 -18.27
CA GLU A 503 -0.15 6.49 -19.69
C GLU A 503 1.17 6.61 -20.45
N ARG A 504 1.52 5.58 -21.22
CA ARG A 504 2.61 5.64 -22.20
C ARG A 504 2.18 6.48 -23.40
N LEU A 505 2.28 7.79 -23.25
CA LEU A 505 2.15 8.73 -24.37
C LEU A 505 3.39 8.61 -25.27
N ASP A 506 3.19 8.12 -26.49
CA ASP A 506 4.25 7.91 -27.49
C ASP A 506 4.86 9.24 -27.97
N ASP A 507 4.10 10.33 -27.92
CA ASP A 507 4.53 11.66 -28.34
C ASP A 507 4.94 12.53 -27.13
N ALA A 508 6.23 12.84 -27.04
CA ALA A 508 6.78 13.72 -26.01
C ALA A 508 6.15 15.12 -26.01
N GLN A 509 5.64 15.59 -27.15
CA GLN A 509 4.96 16.88 -27.25
C GLN A 509 3.54 16.82 -26.69
N GLU A 510 2.82 15.71 -26.87
CA GLU A 510 1.51 15.49 -26.26
C GLU A 510 1.61 15.38 -24.75
N ARG A 511 2.58 14.57 -24.26
CA ARG A 511 2.88 14.46 -22.82
C ARG A 511 3.21 15.81 -22.20
N ARG A 512 4.03 16.61 -22.87
CA ARG A 512 4.37 17.95 -22.39
C ARG A 512 3.13 18.86 -22.30
N LYS A 513 2.27 18.84 -23.32
CA LYS A 513 1.06 19.67 -23.37
C LYS A 513 0.11 19.32 -22.22
N ALA A 514 -0.11 18.05 -21.95
CA ALA A 514 -0.94 17.58 -20.84
C ALA A 514 -0.43 18.10 -19.48
N ILE A 515 0.88 17.92 -19.22
CA ILE A 515 1.50 18.38 -17.97
C ILE A 515 1.44 19.92 -17.85
N GLU A 516 1.63 20.67 -18.96
CA GLU A 516 1.49 22.13 -18.95
C GLU A 516 0.06 22.61 -18.64
N GLU A 517 -0.96 21.89 -19.12
CA GLU A 517 -2.37 22.16 -18.81
C GLU A 517 -2.68 21.89 -17.33
N GLU A 518 -2.21 20.77 -16.78
CA GLU A 518 -2.33 20.45 -15.34
C GLU A 518 -1.64 21.49 -14.45
N PHE A 519 -0.42 21.91 -14.83
CA PHE A 519 0.29 22.97 -14.11
C PHE A 519 -0.46 24.29 -14.11
N ALA A 520 -1.13 24.63 -15.22
CA ALA A 520 -1.95 25.84 -15.30
C ALA A 520 -3.16 25.76 -14.35
N LEU A 521 -3.77 24.58 -14.23
CA LEU A 521 -4.88 24.33 -13.30
C LEU A 521 -4.44 24.32 -11.83
N LEU A 522 -3.20 23.90 -11.55
CA LEU A 522 -2.64 23.89 -10.20
C LEU A 522 -2.63 25.30 -9.58
N GLY A 523 -2.28 26.32 -10.36
CA GLY A 523 -2.48 27.74 -10.01
C GLY A 523 -2.07 28.08 -8.56
N ARG A 524 -3.04 28.52 -7.74
CA ARG A 524 -2.83 28.87 -6.31
C ARG A 524 -2.87 27.68 -5.36
N LEU A 525 -3.18 26.46 -5.82
CA LEU A 525 -3.23 25.26 -4.97
C LEU A 525 -1.84 24.92 -4.39
N THR A 526 -0.77 25.43 -5.01
CA THR A 526 0.62 25.38 -4.49
C THR A 526 0.85 26.23 -3.23
N GLU A 527 -0.15 26.94 -2.71
CA GLU A 527 -0.03 27.64 -1.42
C GLU A 527 -0.06 26.66 -0.23
N THR A 528 -0.57 25.44 -0.45
CA THR A 528 -0.57 24.35 0.56
C THR A 528 0.68 23.48 0.44
N ARG A 529 1.06 22.80 1.53
CA ARG A 529 2.19 21.85 1.51
C ARG A 529 1.98 20.73 0.49
N GLN A 530 0.81 20.10 0.48
CA GLN A 530 0.51 18.99 -0.44
C GLN A 530 0.49 19.45 -1.90
N GLY A 531 -0.07 20.63 -2.19
CA GLY A 531 -0.01 21.21 -3.52
C GLY A 531 1.42 21.56 -3.97
N GLN A 532 2.31 21.89 -3.04
CA GLN A 532 3.74 22.08 -3.34
C GLN A 532 4.46 20.77 -3.63
N GLU A 533 4.23 19.73 -2.82
CA GLU A 533 4.80 18.40 -3.03
C GLU A 533 4.32 17.82 -4.38
N PHE A 534 3.03 17.97 -4.70
CA PHE A 534 2.50 17.62 -6.01
C PHE A 534 3.17 18.40 -7.15
N GLY A 535 3.35 19.72 -6.97
CA GLY A 535 4.08 20.54 -7.95
C GLY A 535 5.53 20.09 -8.16
N GLU A 536 6.21 19.59 -7.12
CA GLU A 536 7.56 19.00 -7.23
C GLU A 536 7.56 17.75 -8.12
N ILE A 537 6.57 16.88 -7.94
CA ILE A 537 6.37 15.67 -8.73
C ILE A 537 6.11 16.04 -10.20
N LEU A 538 5.12 16.89 -10.48
CA LEU A 538 4.81 17.34 -11.84
C LEU A 538 6.02 18.00 -12.52
N ALA A 539 6.80 18.79 -11.77
CA ALA A 539 7.98 19.47 -12.29
C ALA A 539 9.09 18.50 -12.67
N ALA A 540 9.17 17.35 -11.99
CA ALA A 540 10.14 16.30 -12.32
C ALA A 540 9.79 15.53 -13.60
N SER A 541 8.51 15.53 -13.98
CA SER A 541 8.03 14.96 -15.24
C SER A 541 8.28 15.89 -16.45
N LEU A 542 8.72 17.13 -16.24
CA LEU A 542 9.07 18.09 -17.30
C LEU A 542 10.59 18.17 -17.55
N PRO A 543 11.03 18.26 -18.81
CA PRO A 543 12.44 18.52 -19.13
C PRO A 543 12.94 19.86 -18.59
N GLU A 544 12.09 20.89 -18.64
CA GLU A 544 12.32 22.23 -18.08
C GLU A 544 11.07 22.66 -17.32
N PRO A 545 11.11 22.76 -15.98
CA PRO A 545 9.94 23.17 -15.19
C PRO A 545 9.61 24.66 -15.43
N PRO A 546 8.35 25.09 -15.22
CA PRO A 546 7.95 26.47 -15.43
C PRO A 546 8.75 27.46 -14.55
N ALA A 547 9.18 28.59 -15.14
CA ALA A 547 10.04 29.57 -14.45
C ALA A 547 9.44 30.17 -13.15
N TRP A 548 8.11 30.11 -12.96
CA TRP A 548 7.47 30.55 -11.71
C TRP A 548 7.62 29.53 -10.58
N PHE A 549 7.72 28.24 -10.90
CA PHE A 549 7.93 27.17 -9.94
C PHE A 549 9.34 27.26 -9.34
N GLU A 550 10.37 27.50 -10.16
CA GLU A 550 11.73 27.71 -9.68
C GLU A 550 11.88 28.93 -8.77
N ARG A 551 11.14 30.02 -9.05
CA ARG A 551 11.12 31.21 -8.20
C ARG A 551 10.58 30.91 -6.80
N GLY A 552 9.54 30.08 -6.68
CA GLY A 552 9.00 29.62 -5.40
C GLY A 552 9.96 28.71 -4.62
N ARG A 553 10.87 28.02 -5.32
CA ARG A 553 11.96 27.24 -4.72
C ARG A 553 13.08 28.12 -4.17
N SER A 554 13.45 29.18 -4.89
CA SER A 554 14.54 30.10 -4.48
C SER A 554 14.24 30.86 -3.19
N THR A 555 12.95 31.12 -2.89
CA THR A 555 12.52 31.74 -1.62
C THR A 555 12.48 30.75 -0.45
N ARG A 556 12.90 29.49 -0.64
CA ARG A 556 12.97 28.45 0.40
C ARG A 556 14.38 28.24 0.98
N GLU A 557 15.42 28.76 0.34
CA GLU A 557 16.82 28.68 0.84
C GLU A 557 17.26 29.90 1.66
N GLU A 558 16.44 30.94 1.74
CA GLU A 558 16.57 32.08 2.67
C GLU A 558 15.59 31.92 3.84
#